data_AF-A0A388TI71-F1
#
_entry.id   AF-A0A388TI71-F1
#
_cell.length_a   1.000
_cell.length_b   1.000
_cell.length_c   1.000
_cell.angle_alpha   90.00
_cell.angle_beta   90.00
_cell.angle_gamma   90.00
#
_symmetry.space_group_name_H-M   'P 1'
#
loop_
_entity.id
_entity.type
_entity.pdbx_description
1 polymer ?
#
loop_
_entity_poly.entity_id
_entity_poly.type
_entity_poly.pdbx_seq_one_letter_code
_entity_poly.pdbx_strand_id
1 'polypeptide(L)' 'MASKENGVCNKTTEVYSRIVGYFRPVTNWNKGKQQEFVDRKTYEVKAA' A
#
# COMPACT_ATOMS: atom_id res chain seq x y z
N MET A 1 -27.12 17.87 8.81
CA MET A 1 -27.18 16.71 7.90
C MET A 1 -25.92 15.89 8.13
N ALA A 2 -26.00 14.83 8.93
CA ALA A 2 -24.93 13.85 9.07
C ALA A 2 -25.60 12.50 8.85
N SER A 3 -25.65 12.08 7.59
CA SER A 3 -26.04 10.74 7.20
C SER A 3 -25.00 9.78 7.77
N LYS A 4 -25.49 8.89 8.64
CA LYS A 4 -24.73 7.85 9.32
C LYS A 4 -24.28 6.80 8.29
N GLU A 5 -23.08 6.97 7.76
CA GLU A 5 -22.37 5.96 6.97
C GLU A 5 -21.36 5.21 7.85
N ASN A 6 -21.48 3.88 7.87
CA ASN A 6 -20.94 2.98 8.88
C ASN A 6 -19.41 3.06 9.05
N GLY A 7 -18.94 3.47 10.23
CA GLY A 7 -17.64 3.06 10.79
C GLY A 7 -16.37 3.68 10.19
N VAL A 8 -16.47 4.58 9.22
CA VAL A 8 -15.28 5.21 8.60
C VAL A 8 -14.93 6.51 9.34
N CYS A 9 -13.71 6.58 9.89
CA CYS A 9 -13.25 7.73 10.69
C CYS A 9 -12.72 8.91 9.85
N ASN A 10 -12.70 8.78 8.51
CA ASN A 10 -12.25 9.77 7.53
C ASN A 10 -10.84 10.37 7.78
N LYS A 11 -9.98 9.63 8.48
CA LYS A 11 -8.59 10.04 8.72
C LYS A 11 -7.66 9.44 7.66
N THR A 12 -6.55 10.15 7.42
CA THR A 12 -5.44 9.60 6.63
C THR A 12 -4.89 8.36 7.31
N THR A 13 -4.71 7.30 6.51
CA THR A 13 -4.18 6.02 6.99
C THR A 13 -2.79 5.82 6.42
N GLU A 14 -1.89 5.31 7.25
CA GLU A 14 -0.54 5.00 6.81
C GLU A 14 -0.53 3.70 5.97
N VAL A 15 0.06 3.77 4.78
CA VAL A 15 0.13 2.64 3.85
C VAL A 15 1.45 1.91 4.03
N TYR A 16 1.37 0.61 4.28
CA TYR A 16 2.52 -0.28 4.42
C TYR A 16 2.65 -1.21 3.22
N SER A 17 3.89 -1.51 2.83
CA SER A 17 4.17 -2.53 1.82
C SER A 17 5.44 -3.30 2.18
N ARG A 18 5.55 -4.52 1.64
CA ARG A 18 6.71 -5.41 1.86
C ARG A 18 7.85 -4.99 0.95
N ILE A 19 8.98 -4.64 1.57
CA ILE A 19 10.17 -4.13 0.87
C ILE A 19 11.17 -5.23 0.56
N VAL A 20 12.01 -5.63 1.53
CA VAL A 20 13.05 -6.69 1.42
C VAL A 20 12.92 -7.67 2.59
N GLY A 21 11.73 -8.26 2.74
CA GLY A 21 11.45 -9.27 3.76
C GLY A 21 10.63 -8.80 4.97
N TYR A 22 10.44 -7.49 5.14
CA TYR A 22 9.58 -6.92 6.19
C TYR A 22 8.69 -5.78 5.67
N PHE A 23 7.69 -5.38 6.46
CA PHE A 23 6.78 -4.27 6.14
C PHE A 23 7.37 -2.92 6.57
N ARG A 24 7.30 -1.92 5.70
CA ARG A 24 7.73 -0.53 5.98
C ARG A 24 6.67 0.45 5.45
N PRO A 25 6.42 1.58 6.12
CA PRO A 25 5.58 2.64 5.58
C PRO A 25 6.10 3.08 4.20
N VAL A 26 5.21 3.16 3.22
CA VAL A 26 5.56 3.54 1.84
C VAL A 26 6.09 4.97 1.78
N THR A 27 5.61 5.84 2.68
CA THR A 27 6.10 7.21 2.90
C THR A 27 7.59 7.26 3.27
N ASN A 28 8.13 6.20 3.87
CA ASN A 28 9.52 6.11 4.34
C ASN A 28 10.45 5.40 3.36
N TRP A 29 10.06 5.26 2.08
CA TRP A 29 10.89 4.65 1.05
C TRP A 29 11.84 5.67 0.43
N ASN A 30 13.11 5.29 0.27
CA ASN A 30 14.06 6.11 -0.49
C ASN A 30 13.77 6.02 -2.01
N LYS A 31 14.37 6.91 -2.80
CA LYS A 31 14.16 6.98 -4.26
C LYS A 31 14.44 5.65 -4.97
N GLY A 32 15.51 4.95 -4.58
CA GLY A 32 15.87 3.67 -5.20
C GLY A 32 14.83 2.57 -4.95
N LYS A 33 14.23 2.52 -3.76
CA LYS A 33 13.18 1.54 -3.43
C LYS A 33 11.84 1.85 -4.08
N GLN A 34 11.54 3.14 -4.27
CA GLN A 34 10.38 3.54 -5.08
C GLN A 34 10.57 3.07 -6.53
N GLN A 35 11.74 3.29 -7.13
CA GLN A 35 12.04 2.83 -8.48
C GLN A 35 12.03 1.29 -8.58
N GLU A 36 12.67 0.59 -7.64
CA GLU A 36 12.65 -0.88 -7.58
C GLU A 36 11.22 -1.42 -7.57
N PHE A 37 10.31 -0.80 -6.82
CA PHE A 37 8.91 -1.23 -6.78
C PHE A 37 8.19 -1.02 -8.11
N VAL A 38 8.44 0.09 -8.80
CA VAL A 38 7.91 0.34 -10.15
C VAL A 38 8.38 -0.72 -11.14
N ASP A 39 9.62 -1.19 -10.99
CA ASP A 39 10.22 -2.19 -11.87
C ASP A 39 9.77 -3.63 -11.54
N ARG A 40 9.01 -3.86 -10.46
CA ARG A 40 8.53 -5.20 -10.08
C ARG A 40 7.50 -5.72 -11.10
N LYS A 41 7.62 -7.00 -11.45
CA LYS A 41 6.64 -7.71 -12.27
C LYS A 41 5.66 -8.46 -11.39
N THR A 42 4.38 -8.26 -11.61
CA THR A 42 3.31 -9.05 -10.99
C THR A 42 3.06 -10.31 -11.82
N TYR A 43 2.74 -11.41 -11.13
CA TYR A 43 2.28 -12.62 -11.78
C TYR A 43 0.76 -12.65 -11.71
N GLU A 44 0.11 -12.87 -12.84
CA GLU A 44 -1.32 -13.15 -12.85
C GLU A 44 -1.55 -14.59 -12.40
N VAL A 45 -2.27 -14.75 -11.29
CA VAL A 45 -2.76 -16.06 -10.90
C VAL A 45 -4.04 -16.29 -11.70
N LYS A 46 -4.00 -17.23 -12.66
CA LYS A 46 -5.23 -17.67 -13.32
C LYS A 46 -6.14 -18.27 -12.26
N ALA A 47 -7.36 -17.74 -12.16
CA ALA A 47 -8.40 -18.37 -11.34
C ALA A 47 -8.64 -19.79 -11.87
N ALA A 48 -8.74 -20.75 -10.95
CA ALA A 48 -9.01 -22.16 -11.26
C ALA A 48 -10.46 -22.37 -11.71
#